data_AF-W1TRR7-F1
#
_entry.id   AF-W1TRR7-F1
#
_cell.length_a   1.000
_cell.length_b   1.000
_cell.length_c   1.000
_cell.angle_alpha   90.00
_cell.angle_beta   90.00
_cell.angle_gamma   90.00
#
_symmetry.space_group_name_H-M   'P 1'
#
loop_
_entity.id
_entity.type
_entity.pdbx_description
1 polymer ?
#
loop_
_entity_poly.entity_id
_entity_poly.type
_entity_poly.pdbx_seq_one_letter_code
_entity_poly.pdbx_strand_id
1 'polypeptide(L)'
;MSEYLSVSTLTKYLKLKFDKDPYLERVYLTGQVSNFRRRPNHQYFSLKDEKAVIQATIWGGVYKKLGFDLEEGMKVNVIGRVQLYEPSGSYSIIIEKAEPDGIGVLAIQFEQLKKKLGEEGLFEECFKQALPQFPKKIGVVTSPSGAVIRDIITTVSRRFPGVEIILYPTKVQGEGASTEVAENIRRANGRNDLDLLIIGRGGGSIEDLWAFNEEVVVRAIFESHIPIISSVGHETDTTLADFVADRRAATPTAAAELATPVTKLDLLAHLQQQQNRLATATSNRLTYNRERLAKLSQSVIFRQPERLYDSYLQKLDQLNLRLKQKIREYYNEEVQRARLLQHRLEALAPLRQVQIYQERVAQLERLLRSNMAVVYDHKVAEVKCLSDALLMLDTSRIVARGYAIVKKDEQVLESIEKINKKDQLTILMRDGQIEVEVKDVERKEI
;
A
#
# COMPACT_ATOMS: atom_id res chain seq x y z
N MET A 1 -28.10 93.05 53.46
CA MET A 1 -28.02 93.05 51.98
C MET A 1 -28.45 91.67 51.52
N SER A 2 -29.43 91.57 50.62
CA SER A 2 -30.09 90.32 50.25
C SER A 2 -29.13 89.33 49.56
N GLU A 3 -29.00 88.12 50.09
CA GLU A 3 -28.18 87.00 49.54
C GLU A 3 -28.74 86.40 48.24
N TYR A 4 -29.86 86.90 47.72
CA TYR A 4 -30.55 86.35 46.54
C TYR A 4 -30.50 87.32 45.36
N LEU A 5 -30.02 86.84 44.21
CA LEU A 5 -30.04 87.53 42.93
C LEU A 5 -31.37 87.26 42.19
N SER A 6 -31.93 88.26 41.52
CA SER A 6 -33.06 88.02 40.60
C SER A 6 -32.61 87.24 39.38
N VAL A 7 -33.51 86.43 38.80
CA VAL A 7 -33.25 85.67 37.56
C VAL A 7 -32.79 86.60 36.42
N SER A 8 -33.40 87.79 36.33
CA SER A 8 -33.02 88.82 35.36
C SER A 8 -31.61 89.36 35.61
N THR A 9 -31.19 89.52 36.87
CA THR A 9 -29.84 89.97 37.22
C THR A 9 -28.79 88.90 36.88
N LEU A 10 -29.07 87.63 37.18
CA LEU A 10 -28.19 86.50 36.83
C LEU A 10 -28.04 86.35 35.31
N THR A 11 -29.14 86.44 34.56
CA THR A 11 -29.13 86.30 33.10
C THR A 11 -28.37 87.44 32.43
N LYS A 12 -28.54 88.68 32.91
CA LYS A 12 -27.74 89.84 32.45
C LYS A 12 -26.25 89.67 32.75
N TYR A 13 -25.91 89.11 33.91
CA TYR A 13 -24.51 88.82 34.24
C TYR A 13 -23.90 87.76 33.30
N LEU A 14 -24.62 86.67 33.03
CA LEU A 14 -24.18 85.63 32.10
C LEU A 14 -24.04 86.16 30.67
N LYS A 15 -24.99 86.96 30.19
CA LYS A 15 -24.88 87.61 28.89
C LYS A 15 -23.63 88.50 28.81
N LEU A 16 -23.38 89.31 29.84
CA LEU A 16 -22.20 90.18 29.87
C LEU A 16 -20.88 89.38 29.91
N LYS A 17 -20.89 88.16 30.45
CA LYS A 17 -19.77 87.22 30.35
C LYS A 17 -19.60 86.70 28.92
N PHE A 18 -20.67 86.27 28.27
CA PHE A 18 -20.63 85.79 26.88
C PHE A 18 -20.15 86.89 25.92
N ASP A 19 -20.68 88.11 26.06
CA ASP A 19 -20.38 89.24 25.19
C ASP A 19 -18.94 89.77 25.36
N LYS A 20 -18.33 89.60 26.54
CA LYS A 20 -16.97 90.07 26.85
C LYS A 20 -15.90 88.98 26.79
N ASP A 21 -16.29 87.73 26.53
CA ASP A 21 -15.34 86.63 26.40
C ASP A 21 -14.75 86.63 24.97
N PRO A 22 -13.44 86.88 24.80
CA PRO A 22 -12.80 86.90 23.49
C PRO A 22 -12.95 85.59 22.72
N TYR A 23 -13.14 84.45 23.40
CA TYR A 23 -13.31 83.15 22.78
C TYR A 23 -14.74 82.92 22.24
N LEU A 24 -15.73 83.67 22.71
CA LEU A 24 -17.13 83.54 22.29
C LEU A 24 -17.55 84.59 21.24
N GLU A 25 -16.71 85.60 21.03
CA GLU A 25 -16.87 86.62 19.99
C GLU A 25 -16.78 86.03 18.58
N ARG A 26 -15.93 85.01 18.37
CA ARG A 26 -15.79 84.32 17.09
C ARG A 26 -15.48 82.84 17.27
N VAL A 27 -16.50 82.02 17.14
CA VAL A 27 -16.49 80.56 17.32
C VAL A 27 -16.59 79.85 15.98
N TYR A 28 -15.87 78.74 15.86
CA TYR A 28 -15.91 77.81 14.74
C TYR A 28 -16.67 76.56 15.20
N LEU A 29 -17.78 76.26 14.55
CA LEU A 29 -18.62 75.09 14.88
C LEU A 29 -18.85 74.25 13.63
N THR A 30 -18.81 72.93 13.81
CA THR A 30 -19.24 71.96 12.80
C THR A 30 -20.49 71.28 13.30
N GLY A 31 -21.51 71.17 12.46
CA GLY A 31 -22.76 70.53 12.84
C GLY A 31 -23.63 70.19 11.66
N GLN A 32 -24.58 69.29 11.89
CA GLN A 32 -25.61 68.96 10.92
C GLN A 32 -26.79 69.94 11.08
N VAL A 33 -27.23 70.52 9.97
CA VAL A 33 -28.42 71.37 9.90
C VAL A 33 -29.65 70.53 10.25
N SER A 34 -30.45 71.01 11.20
CA SER A 34 -31.72 70.40 11.56
C SER A 34 -32.80 71.45 11.84
N ASN A 35 -34.06 71.08 11.65
CA ASN A 35 -35.23 71.96 11.78
C ASN A 35 -35.16 73.22 10.89
N PHE A 36 -34.52 73.12 9.73
CA PHE A 36 -34.42 74.21 8.77
C PHE A 36 -35.72 74.36 7.98
N ARG A 37 -36.25 75.59 7.97
CA ARG A 37 -37.35 76.00 7.10
C ARG A 37 -37.01 77.33 6.47
N ARG A 38 -37.02 77.39 5.15
CA ARG A 38 -36.69 78.60 4.39
C ARG A 38 -37.70 79.71 4.71
N ARG A 39 -37.19 80.85 5.16
CA ARG A 39 -37.98 82.08 5.39
C ARG A 39 -37.52 83.22 4.47
N PRO A 40 -38.38 84.23 4.20
CA PRO A 40 -38.03 85.35 3.31
C PRO A 40 -36.91 86.25 3.83
N ASN A 41 -36.77 86.38 5.15
CA ASN A 41 -35.85 87.33 5.80
C ASN A 41 -34.63 86.63 6.40
N HIS A 42 -34.77 86.16 7.64
CA HIS A 42 -33.69 85.54 8.42
C HIS A 42 -33.94 84.06 8.54
N GLN A 43 -32.86 83.28 8.50
CA GLN A 43 -32.95 81.84 8.69
C GLN A 43 -32.70 81.51 10.16
N TYR A 44 -33.59 80.68 10.70
CA TYR A 44 -33.50 80.13 12.04
C TYR A 44 -33.57 78.62 11.90
N PHE A 45 -32.57 77.93 12.44
CA PHE A 45 -32.46 76.47 12.42
C PHE A 45 -31.60 76.04 13.59
N SER A 46 -31.39 74.73 13.74
CA SER A 46 -30.53 74.17 14.77
C SER A 46 -29.34 73.47 14.14
N LEU A 47 -28.16 73.61 14.75
CA LEU A 47 -27.01 72.78 14.46
C LEU A 47 -26.93 71.69 15.51
N LYS A 48 -26.85 70.43 15.09
CA LYS A 48 -26.73 69.28 15.97
C LYS A 48 -25.45 68.51 15.72
N ASP A 49 -24.91 67.94 16.78
CA ASP A 49 -23.95 66.85 16.76
C ASP A 49 -24.55 65.62 17.49
N GLU A 50 -23.73 64.62 17.82
CA GLU A 50 -24.19 63.40 18.50
C GLU A 50 -24.68 63.65 19.94
N LYS A 51 -24.27 64.74 20.59
CA LYS A 51 -24.43 64.97 22.03
C LYS A 51 -25.17 66.26 22.38
N ALA A 52 -25.19 67.23 21.48
CA ALA A 52 -25.64 68.58 21.74
C ALA A 52 -26.35 69.20 20.52
N VAL A 53 -27.19 70.20 20.82
CA VAL A 53 -27.90 71.00 19.82
C VAL A 53 -27.78 72.46 20.21
N ILE A 54 -27.47 73.32 19.24
CA ILE A 54 -27.43 74.77 19.40
C ILE A 54 -28.35 75.44 18.38
N GLN A 55 -29.06 76.48 18.81
CA GLN A 55 -29.86 77.31 17.90
C GLN A 55 -28.96 78.21 17.07
N ALA A 56 -29.20 78.27 15.77
CA ALA A 56 -28.42 79.00 14.79
C ALA A 56 -29.28 80.03 14.06
N THR A 57 -28.77 81.25 13.93
CA THR A 57 -29.42 82.34 13.21
C THR A 57 -28.49 82.89 12.12
N ILE A 58 -29.00 83.02 10.89
CA ILE A 58 -28.32 83.71 9.79
C ILE A 58 -29.17 84.91 9.36
N TRP A 59 -28.58 86.11 9.41
CA TRP A 59 -29.21 87.33 8.91
C TRP A 59 -29.31 87.30 7.38
N GLY A 60 -30.37 87.88 6.81
CA GLY A 60 -30.70 87.72 5.40
C GLY A 60 -29.63 88.25 4.44
N GLY A 61 -28.93 89.33 4.83
CA GLY A 61 -27.81 89.88 4.07
C GLY A 61 -26.57 88.97 4.05
N VAL A 62 -26.36 88.18 5.10
CA VAL A 62 -25.30 87.16 5.18
C VAL A 62 -25.72 85.90 4.41
N TYR A 63 -26.98 85.46 4.58
CA TYR A 63 -27.52 84.29 3.90
C TYR A 63 -27.40 84.40 2.38
N LYS A 64 -27.76 85.56 1.80
CA LYS A 64 -27.62 85.82 0.36
C LYS A 64 -26.17 85.75 -0.16
N LYS A 65 -25.18 85.92 0.72
CA LYS A 65 -23.75 85.90 0.38
C LYS A 65 -23.10 84.52 0.55
N LEU A 66 -23.83 83.51 1.05
CA LEU A 66 -23.28 82.17 1.29
C LEU A 66 -22.89 81.46 0.00
N GLY A 67 -23.50 81.80 -1.15
CA GLY A 67 -23.18 81.18 -2.44
C GLY A 67 -23.71 79.75 -2.62
N PHE A 68 -24.37 79.19 -1.61
CA PHE A 68 -25.10 77.92 -1.66
C PHE A 68 -26.41 78.02 -0.87
N ASP A 69 -27.37 77.14 -1.17
CA ASP A 69 -28.61 77.01 -0.40
C ASP A 69 -28.42 75.99 0.73
N LEU A 70 -28.90 76.33 1.94
CA LEU A 70 -28.88 75.43 3.09
C LEU A 70 -30.00 74.39 2.98
N GLU A 71 -29.67 73.12 3.27
CA GLU A 71 -30.62 72.00 3.25
C GLU A 71 -30.70 71.28 4.61
N GLU A 72 -31.87 70.71 4.92
CA GLU A 72 -32.05 69.87 6.11
C GLU A 72 -31.13 68.64 6.04
N GLY A 73 -30.40 68.34 7.11
CA GLY A 73 -29.47 67.22 7.16
C GLY A 73 -28.09 67.51 6.58
N MET A 74 -27.87 68.69 5.99
CA MET A 74 -26.57 69.10 5.47
C MET A 74 -25.57 69.31 6.61
N LYS A 75 -24.34 68.79 6.46
CA LYS A 75 -23.25 69.05 7.42
C LYS A 75 -22.49 70.30 6.99
N VAL A 76 -22.32 71.25 7.90
CA VAL A 76 -21.75 72.57 7.61
C VAL A 76 -20.73 72.98 8.67
N ASN A 77 -19.70 73.69 8.20
CA ASN A 77 -18.73 74.39 9.04
C ASN A 77 -19.15 75.86 9.10
N VAL A 78 -19.39 76.38 10.30
CA VAL A 78 -19.89 77.74 10.52
C VAL A 78 -18.94 78.55 11.38
N ILE A 79 -18.85 79.83 11.05
CA ILE A 79 -18.12 80.84 11.82
C ILE A 79 -19.15 81.85 12.28
N GLY A 80 -19.17 82.15 13.57
CA GLY A 80 -20.12 83.09 14.12
C GLY A 80 -19.84 83.46 15.56
N ARG A 81 -20.72 84.25 16.15
CA ARG A 81 -20.62 84.69 17.54
C ARG A 81 -21.70 84.04 18.39
N VAL A 82 -21.36 83.64 19.61
CA VAL A 82 -22.33 83.05 20.53
C VAL A 82 -23.01 84.16 21.33
N GLN A 83 -24.33 84.11 21.44
CA GLN A 83 -25.13 85.10 22.15
C GLN A 83 -26.18 84.43 23.06
N LEU A 84 -26.44 85.06 24.20
CA LEU A 84 -27.49 84.66 25.14
C LEU A 84 -28.75 85.54 24.97
N TYR A 85 -29.92 84.92 24.79
CA TYR A 85 -31.21 85.60 24.67
C TYR A 85 -31.83 85.84 26.05
N GLU A 86 -31.77 87.09 26.53
CA GLU A 86 -32.14 87.50 27.89
C GLU A 86 -33.52 87.01 28.38
N PRO A 87 -34.61 87.05 27.58
CA PRO A 87 -35.92 86.66 28.08
C PRO A 87 -36.07 85.17 28.40
N SER A 88 -35.23 84.32 27.81
CA SER A 88 -35.31 82.85 27.96
C SER A 88 -34.08 82.21 28.58
N GLY A 89 -32.97 82.95 28.68
CA GLY A 89 -31.67 82.42 29.10
C GLY A 89 -31.05 81.40 28.12
N SER A 90 -31.62 81.20 26.93
CA SER A 90 -31.07 80.28 25.92
C SER A 90 -29.88 80.91 25.19
N TYR A 91 -28.86 80.11 24.90
CA TYR A 91 -27.72 80.52 24.08
C TYR A 91 -27.90 80.05 22.64
N SER A 92 -27.37 80.82 21.70
CA SER A 92 -27.47 80.59 20.26
C SER A 92 -26.22 81.12 19.55
N ILE A 93 -26.01 80.71 18.30
CA ILE A 93 -24.97 81.25 17.44
C ILE A 93 -25.57 82.12 16.34
N ILE A 94 -25.01 83.32 16.16
CA ILE A 94 -25.24 84.15 14.98
C ILE A 94 -24.13 83.83 13.99
N ILE A 95 -24.50 83.21 12.87
CA ILE A 95 -23.57 82.78 11.83
C ILE A 95 -23.24 83.96 10.91
N GLU A 96 -21.95 84.19 10.74
CA GLU A 96 -21.38 85.21 9.86
C GLU A 96 -20.85 84.61 8.55
N LYS A 97 -20.38 83.35 8.59
CA LYS A 97 -19.96 82.58 7.43
C LYS A 97 -20.36 81.11 7.64
N ALA A 98 -20.85 80.46 6.61
CA ALA A 98 -21.03 79.01 6.60
C ALA A 98 -20.44 78.46 5.31
N GLU A 99 -19.90 77.25 5.38
CA GLU A 99 -19.36 76.50 4.25
C GLU A 99 -19.86 75.04 4.36
N PRO A 100 -20.20 74.39 3.25
CA PRO A 100 -20.48 72.96 3.24
C PRO A 100 -19.30 72.19 3.81
N ASP A 101 -19.55 71.15 4.62
CA ASP A 101 -18.53 70.18 4.96
C ASP A 101 -18.24 69.34 3.70
N GLY A 102 -17.24 69.76 2.90
CA GLY A 102 -16.97 69.30 1.53
C GLY A 102 -16.79 67.78 1.36
N ILE A 103 -16.66 67.05 2.47
CA ILE A 103 -16.64 65.59 2.57
C ILE A 103 -17.93 64.97 1.97
N GLY A 104 -19.08 65.63 2.10
CA GLY A 104 -20.36 65.09 1.60
C GLY A 104 -20.44 64.98 0.07
N VAL A 105 -19.83 65.92 -0.67
CA VAL A 105 -19.88 65.94 -2.14
C VAL A 105 -19.01 64.82 -2.74
N LEU A 106 -17.80 64.65 -2.21
CA LEU A 106 -16.88 63.59 -2.65
C LEU A 106 -17.45 62.20 -2.35
N ALA A 107 -18.08 62.00 -1.18
CA ALA A 107 -18.72 60.73 -0.85
C ALA A 107 -19.86 60.37 -1.83
N ILE A 108 -20.69 61.35 -2.21
CA ILE A 108 -21.76 61.14 -3.20
C ILE A 108 -21.17 60.79 -4.57
N GLN A 109 -20.15 61.51 -5.02
CA GLN A 109 -19.48 61.23 -6.30
C GLN A 109 -18.84 59.84 -6.32
N PHE A 110 -18.24 59.41 -5.20
CA PHE A 110 -17.65 58.09 -5.07
C PHE A 110 -18.70 56.98 -5.24
N GLU A 111 -19.82 57.07 -4.51
CA GLU A 111 -20.88 56.06 -4.59
C GLU A 111 -21.54 56.04 -5.99
N GLN A 112 -21.73 57.19 -6.61
CA GLN A 112 -22.24 57.27 -7.99
C GLN A 112 -21.31 56.58 -8.98
N LEU A 113 -20.00 56.86 -8.90
CA LEU A 113 -19.02 56.29 -9.83
C LEU A 113 -18.80 54.79 -9.57
N LYS A 114 -18.76 54.39 -8.30
CA LYS A 114 -18.71 52.99 -7.88
C LYS A 114 -19.88 52.20 -8.46
N LYS A 115 -21.10 52.74 -8.38
CA LYS A 115 -22.27 52.09 -8.94
C LYS A 115 -22.18 51.97 -10.46
N LYS A 116 -21.84 53.06 -11.15
CA LYS A 116 -21.68 53.09 -12.62
C LYS A 116 -20.66 52.04 -13.11
N LEU A 117 -19.45 52.04 -12.54
CA LEU A 117 -18.37 51.13 -12.95
C LEU A 117 -18.63 49.68 -12.50
N GLY A 118 -19.37 49.50 -11.40
CA GLY A 118 -19.84 48.19 -10.96
C GLY A 118 -20.88 47.59 -11.91
N GLU A 119 -21.79 48.39 -12.45
CA GLU A 119 -22.76 47.97 -13.48
C GLU A 119 -22.08 47.60 -14.80
N GLU A 120 -20.94 48.22 -15.12
CA GLU A 120 -20.08 47.85 -16.26
C GLU A 120 -19.27 46.55 -16.01
N GLY A 121 -19.23 46.04 -14.76
CA GLY A 121 -18.54 44.79 -14.40
C GLY A 121 -17.04 44.91 -14.12
N LEU A 122 -16.48 46.14 -14.04
CA LEU A 122 -15.03 46.35 -13.89
C LEU A 122 -14.45 45.78 -12.58
N PHE A 123 -15.30 45.52 -11.58
CA PHE A 123 -14.88 44.99 -10.28
C PHE A 123 -15.05 43.48 -10.14
N GLU A 124 -15.49 42.80 -11.20
CA GLU A 124 -15.68 41.35 -11.14
C GLU A 124 -14.35 40.60 -10.99
N GLU A 125 -14.35 39.60 -10.11
CA GLU A 125 -13.15 38.79 -9.82
C GLU A 125 -12.68 38.00 -11.05
N CYS A 126 -13.55 37.76 -12.04
CA CYS A 126 -13.25 37.02 -13.25
C CYS A 126 -12.23 37.73 -14.17
N PHE A 127 -12.12 39.05 -14.07
CA PHE A 127 -11.17 39.85 -14.85
C PHE A 127 -9.82 40.02 -14.17
N LYS A 128 -9.71 39.66 -12.88
CA LYS A 128 -8.50 39.84 -12.10
C LYS A 128 -7.43 38.79 -12.45
N GLN A 129 -6.20 39.25 -12.62
CA GLN A 129 -5.04 38.47 -12.99
C GLN A 129 -4.34 37.87 -11.76
N ALA A 130 -3.75 36.68 -11.93
CA ALA A 130 -2.97 36.05 -10.88
C ALA A 130 -1.59 36.70 -10.75
N LEU A 131 -1.14 36.92 -9.51
CA LEU A 131 0.20 37.44 -9.26
C LEU A 131 1.28 36.40 -9.57
N PRO A 132 2.42 36.80 -10.17
CA PRO A 132 3.54 35.91 -10.42
C PRO A 132 4.16 35.43 -9.10
N GLN A 133 4.48 34.13 -9.01
CA GLN A 133 5.09 33.57 -7.81
C GLN A 133 6.56 34.01 -7.62
N PHE A 134 7.27 34.26 -8.72
CA PHE A 134 8.67 34.66 -8.76
C PHE A 134 8.86 35.83 -9.72
N PRO A 135 8.47 37.06 -9.32
CA PRO A 135 8.73 38.23 -10.16
C PRO A 135 10.23 38.46 -10.29
N LYS A 136 10.65 38.86 -11.48
CA LYS A 136 12.00 39.35 -11.78
C LYS A 136 12.04 40.87 -11.80
N LYS A 137 10.97 41.52 -12.30
CA LYS A 137 10.88 42.98 -12.33
C LYS A 137 9.52 43.47 -11.86
N ILE A 138 9.55 44.43 -10.95
CA ILE A 138 8.37 45.09 -10.40
C ILE A 138 8.39 46.56 -10.78
N GLY A 139 7.35 47.03 -11.44
CA GLY A 139 7.11 48.45 -11.65
C GLY A 139 6.44 49.06 -10.42
N VAL A 140 6.83 50.26 -10.01
CA VAL A 140 6.21 50.97 -8.89
C VAL A 140 5.77 52.35 -9.35
N VAL A 141 4.47 52.60 -9.33
CA VAL A 141 3.85 53.89 -9.68
C VAL A 141 3.59 54.65 -8.38
N THR A 142 4.50 55.54 -8.02
CA THR A 142 4.42 56.34 -6.79
C THR A 142 5.31 57.59 -6.87
N SER A 143 5.29 58.42 -5.83
CA SER A 143 6.15 59.60 -5.77
C SER A 143 7.63 59.21 -5.59
N PRO A 144 8.58 59.93 -6.25
CA PRO A 144 10.01 59.62 -6.12
C PRO A 144 10.59 59.94 -4.73
N SER A 145 9.92 60.82 -3.99
CA SER A 145 10.36 61.35 -2.70
C SER A 145 9.34 61.01 -1.59
N GLY A 146 9.23 59.72 -1.26
CA GLY A 146 8.28 59.23 -0.25
C GLY A 146 8.78 58.04 0.56
N ALA A 147 8.18 57.81 1.74
CA ALA A 147 8.42 56.62 2.55
C ALA A 147 7.97 55.34 1.82
N VAL A 148 6.87 55.44 1.05
CA VAL A 148 6.25 54.35 0.25
C VAL A 148 7.28 53.59 -0.59
N ILE A 149 8.03 54.29 -1.45
CA ILE A 149 9.02 53.65 -2.33
C ILE A 149 10.15 53.00 -1.53
N ARG A 150 10.58 53.62 -0.42
CA ARG A 150 11.63 53.06 0.45
C ARG A 150 11.15 51.79 1.16
N ASP A 151 9.90 51.76 1.61
CA ASP A 151 9.29 50.61 2.25
C ASP A 151 9.15 49.43 1.29
N ILE A 152 8.72 49.69 0.05
CA ILE A 152 8.67 48.69 -1.02
C ILE A 152 10.06 48.16 -1.32
N ILE A 153 11.05 49.04 -1.55
CA ILE A 153 12.44 48.64 -1.84
C ILE A 153 13.01 47.79 -0.72
N THR A 154 12.85 48.22 0.54
CA THR A 154 13.41 47.52 1.71
C THR A 154 12.76 46.15 1.89
N THR A 155 11.43 46.08 1.72
CA THR A 155 10.67 44.84 1.91
C THR A 155 10.98 43.83 0.81
N VAL A 156 10.96 44.23 -0.46
CA VAL A 156 11.30 43.36 -1.60
C VAL A 156 12.75 42.89 -1.48
N SER A 157 13.70 43.81 -1.22
CA SER A 157 15.13 43.46 -1.12
C SER A 157 15.42 42.48 0.02
N ARG A 158 14.66 42.57 1.13
CA ARG A 158 14.78 41.65 2.26
C ARG A 158 14.18 40.27 1.94
N ARG A 159 12.99 40.23 1.34
CA ARG A 159 12.24 38.99 1.10
C ARG A 159 12.78 38.20 -0.08
N PHE A 160 13.07 38.88 -1.19
CA PHE A 160 13.54 38.26 -2.42
C PHE A 160 14.64 39.11 -3.09
N PRO A 161 15.90 39.00 -2.63
CA PRO A 161 17.02 39.72 -3.20
C PRO A 161 17.25 39.28 -4.65
N GLY A 162 17.22 40.21 -5.60
CA GLY A 162 17.40 39.94 -7.03
C GLY A 162 16.26 40.43 -7.92
N VAL A 163 15.15 40.87 -7.33
CA VAL A 163 14.07 41.55 -8.06
C VAL A 163 14.49 42.96 -8.43
N GLU A 164 14.38 43.32 -9.71
CA GLU A 164 14.58 44.68 -10.18
C GLU A 164 13.33 45.53 -9.90
N ILE A 165 13.52 46.70 -9.29
CA ILE A 165 12.42 47.62 -9.01
C ILE A 165 12.55 48.83 -9.93
N ILE A 166 11.55 49.05 -10.78
CA ILE A 166 11.49 50.16 -11.73
C ILE A 166 10.49 51.19 -11.21
N LEU A 167 10.98 52.32 -10.74
CA LEU A 167 10.14 53.43 -10.32
C LEU A 167 9.60 54.19 -11.55
N TYR A 168 8.29 54.40 -11.56
CA TYR A 168 7.58 55.34 -12.42
C TYR A 168 7.19 56.55 -11.57
N PRO A 169 8.01 57.62 -11.57
CA PRO A 169 7.77 58.81 -10.76
C PRO A 169 6.43 59.43 -11.16
N THR A 170 5.52 59.53 -10.20
CA THR A 170 4.14 59.97 -10.43
C THR A 170 3.70 60.92 -9.34
N LYS A 171 3.00 62.00 -9.69
CA LYS A 171 2.22 62.78 -8.73
C LYS A 171 1.05 61.96 -8.19
N VAL A 172 1.05 61.75 -6.89
CA VAL A 172 0.04 60.92 -6.20
C VAL A 172 -1.07 61.74 -5.53
N GLN A 173 -1.01 63.08 -5.60
CA GLN A 173 -2.00 63.98 -5.01
C GLN A 173 -2.01 65.33 -5.74
N GLY A 174 -3.11 66.07 -5.61
CA GLY A 174 -3.31 67.38 -6.22
C GLY A 174 -3.81 67.32 -7.67
N GLU A 175 -3.97 68.51 -8.27
CA GLU A 175 -4.50 68.65 -9.63
C GLU A 175 -3.59 67.98 -10.67
N GLY A 176 -4.19 67.17 -11.55
CA GLY A 176 -3.48 66.40 -12.59
C GLY A 176 -2.85 65.08 -12.12
N ALA A 177 -2.98 64.70 -10.85
CA ALA A 177 -2.44 63.43 -10.34
C ALA A 177 -3.09 62.20 -11.00
N SER A 178 -4.41 62.20 -11.19
CA SER A 178 -5.15 61.08 -11.80
C SER A 178 -4.69 60.80 -13.24
N THR A 179 -4.50 61.85 -14.05
CA THR A 179 -4.00 61.73 -15.41
C THR A 179 -2.57 61.19 -15.45
N GLU A 180 -1.70 61.67 -14.55
CA GLU A 180 -0.30 61.25 -14.49
C GLU A 180 -0.17 59.77 -14.06
N VAL A 181 -1.00 59.32 -13.09
CA VAL A 181 -1.11 57.91 -12.69
C VAL A 181 -1.53 57.05 -13.88
N ALA A 182 -2.61 57.41 -14.58
CA ALA A 182 -3.11 56.66 -15.72
C ALA A 182 -2.11 56.63 -16.90
N GLU A 183 -1.36 57.70 -17.13
CA GLU A 183 -0.28 57.75 -18.13
C GLU A 183 0.88 56.82 -17.77
N ASN A 184 1.32 56.81 -16.51
CA ASN A 184 2.42 55.95 -16.08
C ASN A 184 2.02 54.47 -16.06
N ILE A 185 0.76 54.12 -15.76
CA ILE A 185 0.25 52.75 -15.93
C ILE A 185 0.31 52.34 -17.40
N ARG A 186 -0.16 53.20 -18.32
CA ARG A 186 -0.09 52.94 -19.76
C ARG A 186 1.35 52.82 -20.26
N ARG A 187 2.25 53.67 -19.74
CA ARG A 187 3.69 53.63 -20.06
C ARG A 187 4.34 52.33 -19.59
N ALA A 188 3.98 51.86 -18.40
CA ALA A 188 4.46 50.59 -17.88
C ALA A 188 3.96 49.41 -18.73
N ASN A 189 2.68 49.42 -19.13
CA ASN A 189 2.11 48.46 -20.09
C ASN A 189 2.73 48.53 -21.50
N GLY A 190 3.45 49.61 -21.84
CA GLY A 190 4.26 49.65 -23.06
C GLY A 190 5.49 48.72 -23.03
N ARG A 191 5.81 48.13 -21.88
CA ARG A 191 6.93 47.21 -21.70
C ARG A 191 6.44 45.78 -21.53
N ASN A 192 7.24 44.84 -22.03
CA ASN A 192 6.98 43.40 -21.94
C ASN A 192 7.90 42.68 -20.92
N ASP A 193 8.73 43.43 -20.18
CA ASP A 193 9.70 42.88 -19.21
C ASP A 193 9.28 43.07 -17.75
N LEU A 194 8.11 43.65 -17.50
CA LEU A 194 7.54 43.82 -16.17
C LEU A 194 6.61 42.65 -15.85
N ASP A 195 6.79 42.05 -14.67
CA ASP A 195 5.94 40.94 -14.23
C ASP A 195 4.73 41.41 -13.40
N LEU A 196 4.84 42.60 -12.80
CA LEU A 196 3.91 43.14 -11.81
C LEU A 196 4.06 44.67 -11.70
N LEU A 197 2.96 45.35 -11.40
CA LEU A 197 2.91 46.76 -11.02
C LEU A 197 2.37 46.96 -9.60
N ILE A 198 3.00 47.83 -8.83
CA ILE A 198 2.48 48.31 -7.54
C ILE A 198 2.11 49.78 -7.69
N ILE A 199 0.86 50.12 -7.43
CA ILE A 199 0.40 51.51 -7.36
C ILE A 199 0.25 51.85 -5.89
N GLY A 200 0.95 52.87 -5.41
CA GLY A 200 0.99 53.14 -3.99
C GLY A 200 1.05 54.61 -3.63
N ARG A 201 0.41 54.94 -2.51
CA ARG A 201 0.49 56.23 -1.83
C ARG A 201 0.62 55.99 -0.32
N GLY A 202 1.15 56.98 0.40
CA GLY A 202 1.16 56.98 1.86
C GLY A 202 -0.22 57.33 2.43
N GLY A 203 -0.29 57.51 3.75
CA GLY A 203 -1.48 58.10 4.38
C GLY A 203 -1.79 59.51 3.88
N GLY A 204 -3.05 59.92 4.00
CA GLY A 204 -3.55 61.23 3.59
C GLY A 204 -5.05 61.35 3.86
N SER A 205 -5.61 62.56 3.72
CA SER A 205 -7.06 62.75 3.78
C SER A 205 -7.75 62.08 2.57
N ILE A 206 -9.08 61.94 2.63
CA ILE A 206 -9.87 61.41 1.51
C ILE A 206 -9.70 62.25 0.24
N GLU A 207 -9.58 63.57 0.38
CA GLU A 207 -9.38 64.52 -0.74
C GLU A 207 -8.06 64.24 -1.45
N ASP A 208 -7.07 63.90 -0.65
CA ASP A 208 -5.71 63.58 -1.01
C ASP A 208 -5.65 62.25 -1.79
N LEU A 209 -6.53 61.29 -1.47
CA LEU A 209 -6.67 59.99 -2.14
C LEU A 209 -7.57 60.05 -3.38
N TRP A 210 -8.25 61.18 -3.62
CA TRP A 210 -9.29 61.29 -4.64
C TRP A 210 -8.81 61.00 -6.06
N ALA A 211 -7.54 61.29 -6.36
CA ALA A 211 -6.93 61.00 -7.66
C ALA A 211 -7.07 59.52 -8.09
N PHE A 212 -7.16 58.59 -7.12
CA PHE A 212 -7.32 57.15 -7.36
C PHE A 212 -8.80 56.70 -7.46
N ASN A 213 -9.74 57.61 -7.22
CA ASN A 213 -11.16 57.39 -7.45
C ASN A 213 -11.60 57.89 -8.83
N GLU A 214 -10.77 58.60 -9.57
CA GLU A 214 -11.15 59.09 -10.89
C GLU A 214 -11.26 57.96 -11.93
N GLU A 215 -12.27 58.06 -12.80
CA GLU A 215 -12.60 57.05 -13.81
C GLU A 215 -11.40 56.71 -14.72
N VAL A 216 -10.56 57.71 -15.03
CA VAL A 216 -9.37 57.53 -15.87
C VAL A 216 -8.35 56.56 -15.26
N VAL A 217 -8.19 56.57 -13.94
CA VAL A 217 -7.28 55.64 -13.23
C VAL A 217 -7.89 54.25 -13.18
N VAL A 218 -9.18 54.16 -12.86
CA VAL A 218 -9.88 52.88 -12.77
C VAL A 218 -9.83 52.13 -14.11
N ARG A 219 -10.10 52.83 -15.21
CA ARG A 219 -10.01 52.24 -16.56
C ARG A 219 -8.57 51.86 -16.93
N ALA A 220 -7.58 52.69 -16.59
CA ALA A 220 -6.18 52.36 -16.84
C ALA A 220 -5.71 51.10 -16.08
N ILE A 221 -6.21 50.88 -14.86
CA ILE A 221 -5.92 49.65 -14.11
C ILE A 221 -6.60 48.45 -14.76
N PHE A 222 -7.89 48.57 -15.11
CA PHE A 222 -8.65 47.48 -15.75
C PHE A 222 -8.07 47.05 -17.10
N GLU A 223 -7.59 48.01 -17.90
CA GLU A 223 -7.00 47.76 -19.22
C GLU A 223 -5.55 47.25 -19.16
N SER A 224 -4.95 47.14 -17.97
CA SER A 224 -3.57 46.69 -17.79
C SER A 224 -3.42 45.20 -18.10
N HIS A 225 -2.43 44.84 -18.93
CA HIS A 225 -2.04 43.42 -19.14
C HIS A 225 -1.00 42.94 -18.13
N ILE A 226 -0.39 43.86 -17.38
CA ILE A 226 0.47 43.56 -16.24
C ILE A 226 -0.41 43.53 -14.99
N PRO A 227 -0.29 42.52 -14.12
CA PRO A 227 -1.07 42.47 -12.89
C PRO A 227 -0.70 43.63 -11.95
N ILE A 228 -1.69 44.24 -11.33
CA ILE A 228 -1.57 45.44 -10.49
C ILE A 228 -1.96 45.13 -9.04
N ILE A 229 -1.09 45.54 -8.11
CA ILE A 229 -1.37 45.60 -6.68
C ILE A 229 -1.61 47.06 -6.30
N SER A 230 -2.80 47.36 -5.76
CA SER A 230 -3.09 48.68 -5.20
C SER A 230 -2.72 48.72 -3.71
N SER A 231 -2.00 49.77 -3.31
CA SER A 231 -1.58 50.05 -1.93
C SER A 231 -1.84 51.52 -1.58
N VAL A 232 -3.04 51.99 -1.92
CA VAL A 232 -3.46 53.40 -1.78
C VAL A 232 -4.34 53.57 -0.54
N GLY A 233 -5.39 52.76 -0.42
CA GLY A 233 -6.32 52.82 0.71
C GLY A 233 -5.76 52.20 2.00
N HIS A 234 -6.15 52.75 3.15
CA HIS A 234 -5.95 52.11 4.45
C HIS A 234 -7.10 51.13 4.74
N GLU A 235 -7.12 50.50 5.92
CA GLU A 235 -8.19 49.57 6.29
C GLU A 235 -9.59 50.20 6.18
N THR A 236 -9.74 51.48 6.51
CA THR A 236 -11.00 52.24 6.53
C THR A 236 -11.35 52.94 5.22
N ASP A 237 -10.36 53.32 4.42
CA ASP A 237 -10.53 54.25 3.29
C ASP A 237 -10.21 53.54 1.96
N THR A 238 -11.16 52.75 1.47
CA THR A 238 -11.04 52.03 0.17
C THR A 238 -11.29 52.95 -1.01
N THR A 239 -10.39 52.90 -1.99
CA THR A 239 -10.51 53.66 -3.25
C THR A 239 -11.06 52.79 -4.38
N LEU A 240 -11.55 53.40 -5.46
CA LEU A 240 -11.99 52.64 -6.64
C LEU A 240 -10.83 51.91 -7.32
N ALA A 241 -9.61 52.48 -7.29
CA ALA A 241 -8.40 51.78 -7.68
C ALA A 241 -8.21 50.45 -6.92
N ASP A 242 -8.52 50.42 -5.62
CA ASP A 242 -8.43 49.19 -4.81
C ASP A 242 -9.46 48.13 -5.20
N PHE A 243 -10.63 48.53 -5.73
CA PHE A 243 -11.67 47.60 -6.18
C PHE A 243 -11.34 46.97 -7.52
N VAL A 244 -10.74 47.73 -8.44
CA VAL A 244 -10.41 47.26 -9.80
C VAL A 244 -9.06 46.55 -9.86
N ALA A 245 -8.12 46.84 -8.97
CA ALA A 245 -6.83 46.18 -8.94
C ALA A 245 -6.95 44.67 -8.71
N ASP A 246 -6.00 43.91 -9.25
CA ASP A 246 -5.98 42.45 -9.12
C ASP A 246 -5.82 42.00 -7.67
N ARG A 247 -5.04 42.76 -6.90
CA ARG A 247 -4.94 42.61 -5.45
C ARG A 247 -4.89 43.95 -4.75
N ARG A 248 -5.55 44.01 -3.59
CA ARG A 248 -5.47 45.14 -2.66
C ARG A 248 -4.51 44.80 -1.53
N ALA A 249 -3.69 45.79 -1.15
CA ALA A 249 -2.90 45.81 0.06
C ALA A 249 -3.25 47.05 0.88
N ALA A 250 -3.41 46.91 2.20
CA ALA A 250 -3.70 48.05 3.08
C ALA A 250 -2.51 48.98 3.30
N THR A 251 -1.28 48.50 3.00
CA THR A 251 -0.05 49.26 3.19
C THR A 251 0.94 48.98 2.05
N PRO A 252 1.87 49.91 1.77
CA PRO A 252 2.95 49.68 0.81
C PRO A 252 3.83 48.47 1.16
N THR A 253 4.05 48.22 2.46
CA THR A 253 4.76 47.03 2.92
C THR A 253 3.99 45.76 2.58
N ALA A 254 2.69 45.69 2.87
CA ALA A 254 1.85 44.55 2.51
C ALA A 254 1.80 44.33 0.99
N ALA A 255 1.84 45.40 0.20
CA ALA A 255 1.91 45.29 -1.26
C ALA A 255 3.20 44.63 -1.73
N ALA A 256 4.33 45.00 -1.14
CA ALA A 256 5.62 44.36 -1.38
C ALA A 256 5.66 42.90 -0.91
N GLU A 257 4.92 42.52 0.14
CA GLU A 257 4.78 41.13 0.57
C GLU A 257 3.93 40.30 -0.38
N LEU A 258 2.80 40.84 -0.85
CA LEU A 258 1.97 40.20 -1.88
C LEU A 258 2.73 40.06 -3.21
N ALA A 259 3.55 41.05 -3.53
CA ALA A 259 4.45 41.02 -4.67
C ALA A 259 5.53 39.94 -4.56
N THR A 260 5.96 39.58 -3.34
CA THR A 260 7.03 38.59 -3.09
C THR A 260 6.50 37.43 -2.23
N PRO A 261 5.62 36.58 -2.80
CA PRO A 261 4.93 35.54 -2.05
C PRO A 261 5.88 34.46 -1.53
N VAL A 262 6.95 34.15 -2.30
CA VAL A 262 7.99 33.21 -1.90
C VAL A 262 9.25 33.97 -1.51
N THR A 263 9.77 33.69 -0.32
CA THR A 263 11.01 34.31 0.15
C THR A 263 12.23 33.50 -0.26
N LYS A 264 13.41 34.14 -0.23
CA LYS A 264 14.70 33.45 -0.40
C LYS A 264 14.88 32.31 0.63
N LEU A 265 14.43 32.51 1.86
CA LEU A 265 14.54 31.50 2.91
C LEU A 265 13.70 30.25 2.59
N ASP A 266 12.50 30.44 2.05
CA ASP A 266 11.62 29.32 1.64
C ASP A 266 12.28 28.47 0.56
N LEU A 267 12.90 29.12 -0.44
CA LEU A 267 13.64 28.42 -1.50
C LEU A 267 14.86 27.67 -0.96
N LEU A 268 15.65 28.29 -0.07
CA LEU A 268 16.80 27.64 0.54
C LEU A 268 16.38 26.43 1.39
N ALA A 269 15.30 26.57 2.17
CA ALA A 269 14.75 25.47 2.96
C ALA A 269 14.27 24.33 2.06
N HIS A 270 13.56 24.64 0.98
CA HIS A 270 13.13 23.64 0.00
C HIS A 270 14.33 22.94 -0.64
N LEU A 271 15.35 23.67 -1.10
CA LEU A 271 16.56 23.08 -1.68
C LEU A 271 17.29 22.17 -0.70
N GLN A 272 17.43 22.58 0.56
CA GLN A 272 18.02 21.75 1.62
C GLN A 272 17.22 20.47 1.84
N GLN A 273 15.88 20.55 1.83
CA GLN A 273 15.02 19.38 1.96
C GLN A 273 15.21 18.43 0.76
N GLN A 274 15.29 18.94 -0.47
CA GLN A 274 15.53 18.11 -1.64
C GLN A 274 16.92 17.46 -1.61
N GLN A 275 17.95 18.18 -1.15
CA GLN A 275 19.30 17.63 -0.95
C GLN A 275 19.29 16.50 0.08
N ASN A 276 18.60 16.68 1.20
CA ASN A 276 18.47 15.65 2.23
C ASN A 276 17.74 14.40 1.69
N ARG A 277 16.64 14.60 0.94
CA ARG A 277 15.90 13.50 0.29
C ARG A 277 16.79 12.72 -0.69
N LEU A 278 17.56 13.43 -1.52
CA LEU A 278 18.49 12.81 -2.47
C LEU A 278 19.58 12.00 -1.75
N ALA A 279 20.16 12.56 -0.68
CA ALA A 279 21.17 11.88 0.12
C ALA A 279 20.62 10.59 0.76
N THR A 280 19.43 10.64 1.36
CA THR A 280 18.76 9.47 1.95
C THR A 280 18.43 8.42 0.89
N ALA A 281 17.85 8.82 -0.25
CA ALA A 281 17.52 7.90 -1.33
C ALA A 281 18.76 7.19 -1.89
N THR A 282 19.85 7.94 -2.08
CA THR A 282 21.12 7.39 -2.56
C THR A 282 21.74 6.43 -1.54
N SER A 283 21.73 6.80 -0.25
CA SER A 283 22.22 5.95 0.83
C SER A 283 21.45 4.63 0.90
N ASN A 284 20.11 4.69 0.89
CA ASN A 284 19.26 3.50 0.89
C ASN A 284 19.53 2.61 -0.33
N ARG A 285 19.73 3.20 -1.51
CA ARG A 285 20.05 2.46 -2.73
C ARG A 285 21.41 1.77 -2.63
N LEU A 286 22.42 2.43 -2.08
CA LEU A 286 23.74 1.86 -1.85
C LEU A 286 23.69 0.72 -0.84
N THR A 287 23.00 0.89 0.28
CA THR A 287 22.82 -0.16 1.30
C THR A 287 22.13 -1.38 0.71
N TYR A 288 21.01 -1.20 0.00
CA TYR A 288 20.31 -2.29 -0.69
C TYR A 288 21.22 -3.05 -1.67
N ASN A 289 21.98 -2.32 -2.49
CA ASN A 289 22.88 -2.94 -3.46
C ASN A 289 24.06 -3.67 -2.78
N ARG A 290 24.59 -3.13 -1.68
CA ARG A 290 25.64 -3.79 -0.87
C ARG A 290 25.13 -5.09 -0.25
N GLU A 291 23.94 -5.07 0.34
CA GLU A 291 23.32 -6.28 0.89
C GLU A 291 23.04 -7.32 -0.19
N ARG A 292 22.52 -6.89 -1.35
CA ARG A 292 22.28 -7.78 -2.48
C ARG A 292 23.58 -8.39 -2.99
N LEU A 293 24.65 -7.60 -3.11
CA LEU A 293 25.98 -8.09 -3.50
C LEU A 293 26.51 -9.09 -2.47
N ALA A 294 26.39 -8.80 -1.17
CA ALA A 294 26.81 -9.69 -0.10
C ALA A 294 26.04 -11.02 -0.12
N LYS A 295 24.72 -10.99 -0.33
CA LYS A 295 23.90 -12.20 -0.47
C LYS A 295 24.33 -13.04 -1.69
N LEU A 296 24.55 -12.39 -2.83
CA LEU A 296 24.98 -13.08 -4.04
C LEU A 296 26.39 -13.66 -3.89
N SER A 297 27.34 -12.91 -3.33
CA SER A 297 28.71 -13.40 -3.09
C SER A 297 28.76 -14.54 -2.07
N GLN A 298 27.85 -14.54 -1.10
CA GLN A 298 27.67 -15.64 -0.15
C GLN A 298 26.78 -16.77 -0.69
N SER A 299 26.30 -16.73 -1.93
CA SER A 299 25.54 -17.85 -2.48
C SER A 299 26.41 -19.12 -2.52
N VAL A 300 25.80 -20.28 -2.24
CA VAL A 300 26.48 -21.59 -2.23
C VAL A 300 27.15 -21.88 -3.57
N ILE A 301 26.56 -21.38 -4.67
CA ILE A 301 27.09 -21.52 -6.03
C ILE A 301 28.48 -20.88 -6.18
N PHE A 302 28.73 -19.73 -5.55
CA PHE A 302 30.04 -19.05 -5.61
C PHE A 302 31.01 -19.54 -4.54
N ARG A 303 30.51 -20.02 -3.39
CA ARG A 303 31.35 -20.55 -2.31
C ARG A 303 31.82 -21.98 -2.57
N GLN A 304 30.99 -22.80 -3.21
CA GLN A 304 31.23 -24.22 -3.46
C GLN A 304 30.73 -24.58 -4.86
N PRO A 305 31.40 -24.11 -5.93
CA PRO A 305 30.99 -24.37 -7.31
C PRO A 305 30.97 -25.87 -7.63
N GLU A 306 31.80 -26.67 -6.96
CA GLU A 306 31.85 -28.12 -7.11
C GLU A 306 30.52 -28.82 -6.78
N ARG A 307 29.73 -28.26 -5.83
CA ARG A 307 28.39 -28.80 -5.49
C ARG A 307 27.40 -28.80 -6.64
N LEU A 308 27.61 -27.96 -7.66
CA LEU A 308 26.81 -28.00 -8.89
C LEU A 308 26.97 -29.35 -9.61
N TYR A 309 28.13 -29.97 -9.46
CA TYR A 309 28.52 -31.19 -10.17
C TYR A 309 28.36 -32.45 -9.32
N ASP A 310 28.26 -32.35 -7.99
CA ASP A 310 28.10 -33.50 -7.08
C ASP A 310 26.97 -34.45 -7.51
N SER A 311 25.81 -33.91 -7.89
CA SER A 311 24.68 -34.73 -8.34
C SER A 311 24.94 -35.43 -9.69
N TYR A 312 25.69 -34.78 -10.58
CA TYR A 312 26.11 -35.38 -11.86
C TYR A 312 27.18 -36.45 -11.66
N LEU A 313 28.13 -36.23 -10.76
CA LEU A 313 29.14 -37.21 -10.38
C LEU A 313 28.49 -38.45 -9.74
N GLN A 314 27.58 -38.26 -8.79
CA GLN A 314 26.83 -39.36 -8.17
C GLN A 314 26.01 -40.14 -9.21
N LYS A 315 25.38 -39.45 -10.16
CA LYS A 315 24.66 -40.10 -11.26
C LYS A 315 25.59 -40.89 -12.17
N LEU A 316 26.78 -40.36 -12.48
CA LEU A 316 27.79 -41.05 -13.26
C LEU A 316 28.27 -42.33 -12.54
N ASP A 317 28.49 -42.27 -11.24
CA ASP A 317 28.87 -43.43 -10.43
C ASP A 317 27.78 -44.50 -10.41
N GLN A 318 26.51 -44.11 -10.22
CA GLN A 318 25.38 -45.03 -10.27
C GLN A 318 25.24 -45.69 -11.65
N LEU A 319 25.41 -44.93 -12.73
CA LEU A 319 25.37 -45.46 -14.10
C LEU A 319 26.53 -46.44 -14.34
N ASN A 320 27.73 -46.12 -13.85
CA ASN A 320 28.89 -47.00 -13.95
C ASN A 320 28.70 -48.31 -13.17
N LEU A 321 28.16 -48.25 -11.95
CA LEU A 321 27.84 -49.45 -11.18
C LEU A 321 26.80 -50.31 -11.88
N ARG A 322 25.74 -49.69 -12.40
CA ARG A 322 24.68 -50.39 -13.15
C ARG A 322 25.22 -51.05 -14.42
N LEU A 323 26.10 -50.36 -15.15
CA LEU A 323 26.77 -50.91 -16.33
C LEU A 323 27.62 -52.13 -15.96
N LYS A 324 28.48 -52.01 -14.94
CA LYS A 324 29.33 -53.12 -14.47
C LYS A 324 28.52 -54.33 -14.02
N GLN A 325 27.42 -54.10 -13.29
CA GLN A 325 26.50 -55.17 -12.88
C GLN A 325 25.87 -55.86 -14.08
N LYS A 326 25.32 -55.10 -15.03
CA LYS A 326 24.67 -55.65 -16.23
C LYS A 326 25.64 -56.43 -17.13
N ILE A 327 26.87 -55.94 -17.29
CA ILE A 327 27.92 -56.68 -18.01
C ILE A 327 28.23 -58.02 -17.32
N ARG A 328 28.34 -58.03 -15.99
CA ARG A 328 28.62 -59.25 -15.23
C ARG A 328 27.46 -60.25 -15.30
N GLU A 329 26.23 -59.77 -15.17
CA GLU A 329 25.02 -60.58 -15.33
C GLU A 329 24.98 -61.22 -16.72
N TYR A 330 25.13 -60.43 -17.78
CA TYR A 330 25.14 -60.91 -19.16
C TYR A 330 26.25 -61.94 -19.41
N TYR A 331 27.47 -61.66 -18.95
CA TYR A 331 28.59 -62.61 -19.07
C TYR A 331 28.30 -63.93 -18.35
N ASN A 332 27.75 -63.88 -17.13
CA ASN A 332 27.42 -65.08 -16.38
C ASN A 332 26.30 -65.88 -17.04
N GLU A 333 25.26 -65.23 -17.58
CA GLU A 333 24.20 -65.88 -18.33
C GLU A 333 24.75 -66.64 -19.55
N GLU A 334 25.63 -66.00 -20.34
CA GLU A 334 26.24 -66.63 -21.51
C GLU A 334 27.19 -67.78 -21.12
N VAL A 335 27.95 -67.65 -20.03
CA VAL A 335 28.77 -68.76 -19.51
C VAL A 335 27.90 -69.96 -19.07
N GLN A 336 26.78 -69.70 -18.38
CA GLN A 336 25.86 -70.77 -17.98
C GLN A 336 25.21 -71.42 -19.20
N ARG A 337 24.84 -70.63 -20.21
CA ARG A 337 24.30 -71.11 -21.48
C ARG A 337 25.31 -72.01 -22.21
N ALA A 338 26.57 -71.59 -22.28
CA ALA A 338 27.64 -72.37 -22.87
C ALA A 338 27.86 -73.70 -22.12
N ARG A 339 27.90 -73.68 -20.78
CA ARG A 339 28.01 -74.90 -19.95
C ARG A 339 26.83 -75.84 -20.15
N LEU A 340 25.62 -75.32 -20.24
CA LEU A 340 24.42 -76.13 -20.47
C LEU A 340 24.44 -76.79 -21.85
N LEU A 341 24.90 -76.06 -22.88
CA LEU A 341 25.13 -76.63 -24.21
C LEU A 341 26.24 -77.70 -24.20
N GLN A 342 27.33 -77.46 -23.47
CA GLN A 342 28.40 -78.44 -23.29
C GLN A 342 27.89 -79.72 -22.61
N HIS A 343 27.15 -79.61 -21.50
CA HIS A 343 26.59 -80.77 -20.82
C HIS A 343 25.59 -81.54 -21.69
N ARG A 344 24.78 -80.84 -22.51
CA ARG A 344 23.91 -81.51 -23.50
C ARG A 344 24.72 -82.28 -24.54
N LEU A 345 25.81 -81.70 -25.03
CA LEU A 345 26.71 -82.36 -25.98
C LEU A 345 27.36 -83.61 -25.35
N GLU A 346 27.86 -83.50 -24.12
CA GLU A 346 28.46 -84.60 -23.37
C GLU A 346 27.44 -85.72 -23.05
N ALA A 347 26.20 -85.38 -22.75
CA ALA A 347 25.14 -86.36 -22.52
C ALA A 347 24.77 -87.15 -23.79
N LEU A 348 24.93 -86.54 -24.96
CA LEU A 348 24.74 -87.16 -26.27
C LEU A 348 25.97 -87.97 -26.73
N ALA A 349 27.06 -88.00 -25.96
CA ALA A 349 28.29 -88.70 -26.32
C ALA A 349 28.03 -90.22 -26.48
N PRO A 350 28.15 -90.78 -27.71
CA PRO A 350 27.82 -92.18 -27.97
C PRO A 350 28.63 -93.17 -27.14
N LEU A 351 29.89 -92.84 -26.85
CA LEU A 351 30.79 -93.65 -26.02
C LEU A 351 30.25 -93.89 -24.61
N ARG A 352 29.67 -92.86 -23.97
CA ARG A 352 29.11 -92.99 -22.61
C ARG A 352 27.85 -93.85 -22.62
N GLN A 353 27.00 -93.71 -23.63
CA GLN A 353 25.82 -94.57 -23.79
C GLN A 353 26.23 -96.03 -24.02
N VAL A 354 27.22 -96.29 -24.87
CA VAL A 354 27.74 -97.64 -25.12
C VAL A 354 28.28 -98.28 -23.83
N GLN A 355 29.05 -97.55 -23.01
CA GLN A 355 29.55 -98.07 -21.73
C GLN A 355 28.40 -98.46 -20.78
N ILE A 356 27.40 -97.59 -20.63
CA ILE A 356 26.22 -97.88 -19.81
C ILE A 356 25.48 -99.13 -20.30
N TYR A 357 25.31 -99.28 -21.61
CA TYR A 357 24.67 -100.47 -22.18
C TYR A 357 25.52 -101.74 -21.99
N GLN A 358 26.84 -101.65 -22.12
CA GLN A 358 27.74 -102.79 -21.86
C GLN A 358 27.69 -103.25 -20.40
N GLU A 359 27.72 -102.32 -19.44
CA GLU A 359 27.55 -102.63 -18.01
C GLU A 359 26.19 -103.26 -17.72
N ARG A 360 25.13 -102.74 -18.35
CA ARG A 360 23.77 -103.28 -18.20
C ARG A 360 23.64 -104.69 -18.75
N VAL A 361 24.25 -104.98 -19.91
CA VAL A 361 24.32 -106.35 -20.46
C VAL A 361 25.04 -107.27 -19.49
N ALA A 362 26.22 -106.87 -18.98
CA ALA A 362 26.98 -107.67 -18.03
C ALA A 362 26.22 -107.94 -16.71
N GLN A 363 25.43 -106.98 -16.21
CA GLN A 363 24.56 -107.19 -15.05
C GLN A 363 23.43 -108.17 -15.36
N LEU A 364 22.75 -108.01 -16.48
CA LEU A 364 21.66 -108.90 -16.90
C LEU A 364 22.14 -110.34 -17.11
N GLU A 365 23.34 -110.53 -17.68
CA GLU A 365 23.97 -111.85 -17.81
C GLU A 365 24.24 -112.51 -16.46
N ARG A 366 24.75 -111.75 -15.47
CA ARG A 366 24.96 -112.27 -14.12
C ARG A 366 23.65 -112.69 -13.46
N LEU A 367 22.62 -111.86 -13.55
CA LEU A 367 21.29 -112.16 -13.01
C LEU A 367 20.66 -113.38 -13.67
N LEU A 368 20.81 -113.52 -14.99
CA LEU A 368 20.34 -114.69 -15.73
C LEU A 368 21.03 -115.96 -15.22
N ARG A 369 22.36 -115.93 -15.08
CA ARG A 369 23.13 -117.08 -14.59
C ARG A 369 22.76 -117.47 -13.16
N SER A 370 22.62 -116.50 -12.25
CA SER A 370 22.25 -116.79 -10.87
C SER A 370 20.84 -117.37 -10.76
N ASN A 371 19.87 -116.81 -11.50
CA ASN A 371 18.51 -117.32 -11.49
C ASN A 371 18.42 -118.73 -12.10
N MET A 372 19.18 -118.99 -13.17
CA MET A 372 19.23 -120.31 -13.78
C MET A 372 19.82 -121.36 -12.85
N ALA A 373 20.85 -121.01 -12.06
CA ALA A 373 21.42 -121.89 -11.06
C ALA A 373 20.40 -122.27 -9.98
N VAL A 374 19.63 -121.30 -9.47
CA VAL A 374 18.56 -121.56 -8.49
C VAL A 374 17.48 -122.48 -9.05
N VAL A 375 17.04 -122.25 -10.29
CA VAL A 375 16.04 -123.12 -10.95
C VAL A 375 16.58 -124.54 -11.13
N TYR A 376 17.85 -124.67 -11.52
CA TYR A 376 18.51 -125.97 -11.67
C TYR A 376 18.58 -126.74 -10.34
N ASP A 377 19.05 -126.09 -9.27
CA ASP A 377 19.17 -126.70 -7.95
C ASP A 377 17.81 -127.16 -7.39
N HIS A 378 16.76 -126.36 -7.60
CA HIS A 378 15.39 -126.75 -7.25
C HIS A 378 14.94 -128.01 -7.98
N LYS A 379 15.21 -128.11 -9.29
CA LYS A 379 14.86 -129.29 -10.09
C LYS A 379 15.63 -130.54 -9.64
N VAL A 380 16.91 -130.39 -9.28
CA VAL A 380 17.71 -131.49 -8.72
C VAL A 380 17.16 -131.96 -7.37
N ALA A 381 16.75 -131.04 -6.50
CA ALA A 381 16.16 -131.38 -5.20
C ALA A 381 14.82 -132.11 -5.35
N GLU A 382 13.96 -131.66 -6.26
CA GLU A 382 12.67 -132.28 -6.58
C GLU A 382 12.83 -133.75 -6.99
N VAL A 383 13.80 -134.04 -7.87
CA VAL A 383 14.12 -135.42 -8.30
C VAL A 383 14.59 -136.29 -7.13
N LYS A 384 15.41 -135.76 -6.22
CA LYS A 384 15.86 -136.51 -5.03
C LYS A 384 14.70 -136.88 -4.11
N CYS A 385 13.81 -135.94 -3.80
CA CYS A 385 12.65 -136.22 -2.95
C CYS A 385 11.72 -137.29 -3.55
N LEU A 386 11.48 -137.24 -4.86
CA LEU A 386 10.68 -138.25 -5.56
C LEU A 386 11.34 -139.64 -5.48
N SER A 387 12.67 -139.71 -5.57
CA SER A 387 13.42 -140.96 -5.42
C SER A 387 13.32 -141.54 -4.01
N ASP A 388 13.42 -140.70 -2.97
CA ASP A 388 13.34 -141.16 -1.58
C ASP A 388 11.93 -141.64 -1.21
N ALA A 389 10.89 -140.99 -1.74
CA ALA A 389 9.50 -141.42 -1.55
C ALA A 389 9.26 -142.82 -2.16
N LEU A 390 9.84 -143.11 -3.32
CA LEU A 390 9.75 -144.43 -3.96
C LEU A 390 10.34 -145.55 -3.07
N LEU A 391 11.44 -145.26 -2.37
CA LEU A 391 12.15 -146.22 -1.51
C LEU A 391 11.39 -146.58 -0.23
N MET A 392 10.44 -145.75 0.23
CA MET A 392 9.66 -146.03 1.46
C MET A 392 8.52 -147.04 1.26
N LEU A 393 8.11 -147.33 0.03
CA LEU A 393 6.97 -148.21 -0.27
C LEU A 393 7.32 -149.72 -0.37
N ASP A 394 8.57 -150.12 -0.09
CA ASP A 394 9.02 -151.51 -0.23
C ASP A 394 8.76 -152.36 1.04
N THR A 395 7.81 -153.30 0.94
CA THR A 395 7.27 -154.12 2.04
C THR A 395 8.24 -155.18 2.58
N SER A 396 9.26 -155.55 1.81
CA SER A 396 10.28 -156.54 2.19
C SER A 396 11.11 -156.16 3.42
N ARG A 397 11.17 -154.86 3.76
CA ARG A 397 11.94 -154.34 4.92
C ARG A 397 11.16 -154.27 6.23
N ILE A 398 9.84 -154.49 6.23
CA ILE A 398 9.03 -154.49 7.45
C ILE A 398 9.34 -155.74 8.31
N VAL A 399 9.50 -156.92 7.68
CA VAL A 399 9.88 -158.18 8.34
C VAL A 399 11.34 -158.16 8.84
N ALA A 400 12.23 -157.40 8.16
CA ALA A 400 13.64 -157.29 8.54
C ALA A 400 13.87 -156.52 9.85
N ARG A 401 12.88 -155.74 10.33
CA ARG A 401 12.96 -154.95 11.58
C ARG A 401 12.56 -155.72 12.84
N GLY A 402 12.32 -157.03 12.74
CA GLY A 402 12.04 -157.90 13.89
C GLY A 402 10.57 -158.05 14.26
N TYR A 403 9.66 -157.60 13.39
CA TYR A 403 8.21 -157.86 13.51
C TYR A 403 7.86 -159.21 12.87
N ALA A 404 7.11 -160.04 13.58
CA ALA A 404 6.63 -161.34 13.10
C ALA A 404 5.25 -161.20 12.44
N ILE A 405 5.01 -161.92 11.34
CA ILE A 405 3.72 -161.95 10.66
C ILE A 405 2.96 -163.19 11.16
N VAL A 406 1.81 -162.98 11.81
CA VAL A 406 0.96 -164.08 12.31
C VAL A 406 -0.05 -164.47 11.23
N LYS A 407 -0.15 -165.76 10.92
CA LYS A 407 -1.09 -166.32 9.95
C LYS A 407 -1.99 -167.40 10.55
N LYS A 408 -3.21 -167.52 10.03
CA LYS A 408 -4.14 -168.64 10.23
C LYS A 408 -4.65 -169.07 8.85
N ASP A 409 -4.51 -170.35 8.50
CA ASP A 409 -4.91 -170.89 7.19
C ASP A 409 -4.38 -170.05 6.00
N GLU A 410 -3.08 -169.72 6.04
CA GLU A 410 -2.35 -168.87 5.07
C GLU A 410 -2.73 -167.38 4.96
N GLN A 411 -3.74 -166.88 5.67
CA GLN A 411 -4.07 -165.44 5.73
C GLN A 411 -3.40 -164.71 6.89
N VAL A 412 -2.90 -163.50 6.65
CA VAL A 412 -2.29 -162.64 7.68
C VAL A 412 -3.36 -162.08 8.60
N LEU A 413 -3.18 -162.26 9.90
CA LEU A 413 -4.06 -161.74 10.92
C LEU A 413 -3.53 -160.39 11.43
N GLU A 414 -4.35 -159.35 11.29
CA GLU A 414 -4.05 -157.99 11.77
C GLU A 414 -4.61 -157.74 13.18
N SER A 415 -5.52 -158.58 13.67
CA SER A 415 -6.24 -158.38 14.93
C SER A 415 -6.54 -159.69 15.65
N ILE A 416 -6.53 -159.63 16.99
CA ILE A 416 -6.73 -160.77 17.90
C ILE A 416 -8.19 -161.27 17.91
N GLU A 417 -9.15 -160.51 17.36
CA GLU A 417 -10.58 -160.86 17.40
C GLU A 417 -10.94 -162.15 16.65
N LYS A 418 -10.11 -162.54 15.67
CA LYS A 418 -10.35 -163.71 14.81
C LYS A 418 -9.71 -165.00 15.33
N ILE A 419 -9.18 -164.98 16.56
CA ILE A 419 -8.47 -166.10 17.18
C ILE A 419 -9.33 -166.68 18.31
N ASN A 420 -9.59 -167.99 18.28
CA ASN A 420 -10.33 -168.72 19.31
C ASN A 420 -9.40 -169.65 20.12
N LYS A 421 -9.83 -170.02 21.34
CA LYS A 421 -9.12 -171.02 22.17
C LYS A 421 -9.03 -172.37 21.43
N LYS A 422 -7.83 -172.95 21.39
CA LYS A 422 -7.41 -174.17 20.66
C LYS A 422 -7.20 -174.05 19.15
N ASP A 423 -7.19 -172.83 18.58
CA ASP A 423 -6.78 -172.66 17.19
C ASP A 423 -5.26 -172.88 17.00
N GLN A 424 -4.85 -173.45 15.87
CA GLN A 424 -3.45 -173.48 15.44
C GLN A 424 -3.12 -172.25 14.58
N LEU A 425 -2.01 -171.58 14.89
CA LEU A 425 -1.51 -170.40 14.18
C LEU A 425 -0.07 -170.63 13.70
N THR A 426 0.28 -170.05 12.56
CA THR A 426 1.66 -170.05 12.02
C THR A 426 2.25 -168.67 12.17
N ILE A 427 3.35 -168.54 12.91
CA ILE A 427 4.08 -167.28 13.07
C ILE A 427 5.30 -167.32 12.14
N LEU A 428 5.35 -166.38 11.20
CA LEU A 428 6.45 -166.21 10.25
C LEU A 428 7.42 -165.15 10.78
N MET A 429 8.64 -165.60 11.07
CA MET A 429 9.73 -164.75 11.54
C MET A 429 10.85 -164.68 10.50
N ARG A 430 11.84 -163.83 10.74
CA ARG A 430 12.97 -163.56 9.83
C ARG A 430 13.72 -164.83 9.39
N ASP A 431 13.71 -165.85 10.22
CA ASP A 431 14.58 -167.02 10.20
C ASP A 431 13.81 -168.35 10.23
N GLY A 432 12.48 -168.33 10.25
CA GLY A 432 11.68 -169.55 10.17
C GLY A 432 10.19 -169.35 10.43
N GLN A 433 9.45 -170.46 10.38
CA GLN A 433 8.03 -170.50 10.74
C GLN A 433 7.81 -171.43 11.94
N ILE A 434 6.93 -171.02 12.86
CA ILE A 434 6.59 -171.78 14.06
C ILE A 434 5.09 -171.99 14.11
N GLU A 435 4.64 -173.22 14.35
CA GLU A 435 3.24 -173.55 14.58
C GLU A 435 2.94 -173.56 16.08
N VAL A 436 1.91 -172.84 16.49
CA VAL A 436 1.54 -172.63 17.91
C VAL A 436 0.04 -172.81 18.09
N GLU A 437 -0.34 -173.51 19.16
CA GLU A 437 -1.74 -173.68 19.57
C GLU A 437 -2.11 -172.65 20.65
N VAL A 438 -3.26 -172.01 20.48
CA VAL A 438 -3.72 -170.91 21.34
C VAL A 438 -4.34 -171.45 22.63
N LYS A 439 -3.62 -171.32 23.75
CA LYS A 439 -4.08 -171.74 25.08
C LYS A 439 -5.07 -170.78 25.74
N ASP A 440 -4.88 -169.48 25.59
CA ASP A 440 -5.79 -168.44 26.08
C ASP A 440 -5.75 -167.20 25.19
N VAL A 441 -6.88 -166.49 25.09
CA VAL A 441 -7.01 -165.24 24.33
C VAL A 441 -7.51 -164.17 25.27
N GLU A 442 -6.59 -163.38 25.83
CA GLU A 442 -6.93 -162.15 26.56
C GLU A 442 -7.01 -160.98 25.59
N ARG A 443 -8.18 -160.35 25.52
CA ARG A 443 -8.37 -159.08 24.82
C ARG A 443 -7.93 -157.96 25.76
N LYS A 444 -6.68 -157.54 25.64
CA LYS A 444 -6.23 -156.21 26.10
C LYS A 444 -5.87 -155.41 24.87
N GLU A 445 -6.46 -154.23 24.72
CA GLU A 445 -6.02 -153.26 23.73
C GLU A 445 -4.56 -152.86 24.07
N ILE A 446 -3.67 -153.00 23.08
CA ILE A 446 -2.25 -152.62 23.13
C ILE A 446 -2.08 -151.26 22.47
#